data_AF-A0A2T2XJ42-F1
#
_entry.id   AF-A0A2T2XJ42-F1
#
_cell.length_a   1.000
_cell.length_b   1.000
_cell.length_c   1.000
_cell.angle_alpha   90.00
_cell.angle_beta   90.00
_cell.angle_gamma   90.00
#
_symmetry.space_group_name_H-M   'P 1'
#
loop_
_entity.id
_entity.type
_entity.pdbx_description
1 polymer ?
#
loop_
_entity_poly.entity_id
_entity_poly.type
_entity_poly.pdbx_seq_one_letter_code
_entity_poly.pdbx_strand_id
1 'polypeptide(L)'
;MKTSFIMDSDYLSGYPEDSALLIHWMVKSSPHRTLYVVDHDQRLMGVVRIEDAQAKLSANLEQLMVPQDEVAMVSPDDEVEILLPLFRTHPDWSSIPVVSEGKLLGIVSREWEPPPEPVTDENWRNIPLAQLQQYVLDALYTGLIIVDDQGVTRMLNPAGAEILGVDQAKVVGKPYEELAQYLFPHMRDYLKVSAVPKVLVGAADRGERQLLLPNGRHVLFKFATIRDKKKLRAILITFMDITPQKQAEASAHQQQRELEMAFGLTLPNSKVEAKLKSSPEYQDIYDPETGRARVTGVIPDGTYHHVINGLRIMAELKDIGVFQLVGIDKDTLVQAFIFHDIGKAQPILQVGELFIPQDTFEPGYLHAARSADWARKDYHVTADVEWLVRYHHTPETELPPDFPSALKPMMRIFQLVDGLSAGMTRRSAYVAPMSLNGSVLTIEESSLDRRYDRRYRLAIYTGEMIPLPKD
;
A
#
# COMPACT_ATOMS: atom_id res chain seq x y z
N MET A 1 20.20 -18.17 23.35
CA MET A 1 19.71 -17.09 22.45
C MET A 1 19.27 -15.96 23.35
N LYS A 2 19.53 -14.67 23.04
CA LYS A 2 19.14 -13.57 23.95
C LYS A 2 17.65 -13.21 23.81
N THR A 3 17.03 -12.83 24.92
CA THR A 3 15.63 -12.34 24.98
C THR A 3 15.39 -11.15 24.05
N SER A 4 16.38 -10.28 23.86
CA SER A 4 16.34 -9.16 22.90
C SER A 4 16.06 -9.57 21.45
N PHE A 5 16.35 -10.82 21.04
CA PHE A 5 16.05 -11.31 19.69
C PHE A 5 14.61 -11.76 19.49
N ILE A 6 13.86 -11.97 20.58
CA ILE A 6 12.51 -12.54 20.54
C ILE A 6 11.46 -11.66 21.21
N MET A 7 11.88 -10.55 21.83
CA MET A 7 10.96 -9.60 22.44
C MET A 7 10.17 -8.84 21.37
N ASP A 8 8.89 -8.64 21.64
CA ASP A 8 8.01 -7.80 20.86
C ASP A 8 7.94 -6.39 21.46
N SER A 9 7.99 -5.37 20.61
CA SER A 9 7.76 -3.98 20.99
C SER A 9 6.28 -3.59 20.98
N ASP A 10 5.41 -4.45 20.42
CA ASP A 10 3.96 -4.29 20.46
C ASP A 10 3.42 -4.85 21.79
N TYR A 11 3.13 -3.94 22.71
CA TYR A 11 2.54 -4.24 24.01
C TYR A 11 1.59 -3.14 24.45
N LEU A 12 0.60 -3.51 25.26
CA LEU A 12 -0.34 -2.56 25.84
C LEU A 12 0.22 -1.94 27.11
N SER A 13 0.32 -0.61 27.17
CA SER A 13 0.73 0.12 28.37
C SER A 13 -0.24 1.26 28.73
N GLY A 14 -0.18 1.70 29.98
CA GLY A 14 -0.95 2.84 30.51
C GLY A 14 -0.27 3.47 31.73
N TYR A 15 -0.77 4.63 32.15
CA TYR A 15 -0.27 5.37 33.31
C TYR A 15 -1.06 5.03 34.59
N PRO A 16 -0.47 5.13 35.80
CA PRO A 16 -1.13 4.78 37.06
C PRO A 16 -2.50 5.44 37.27
N GLU A 17 -2.65 6.69 36.83
CA GLU A 17 -3.86 7.49 36.92
C GLU A 17 -4.95 7.13 35.90
N ASP A 18 -4.63 6.31 34.89
CA ASP A 18 -5.60 5.94 33.86
C ASP A 18 -6.77 5.15 34.44
N SER A 19 -7.98 5.50 34.01
CA SER A 19 -9.19 4.81 34.43
C SER A 19 -9.30 3.44 33.78
N ALA A 20 -9.65 2.43 34.58
CA ALA A 20 -9.94 1.08 34.09
C ALA A 20 -11.05 1.05 33.00
N LEU A 21 -11.93 2.06 32.97
CA LEU A 21 -13.00 2.20 31.97
C LEU A 21 -12.47 2.58 30.58
N LEU A 22 -11.44 3.43 30.53
CA LEU A 22 -10.78 3.85 29.28
C LEU A 22 -9.99 2.68 28.67
N ILE A 23 -9.38 1.87 29.54
CA ILE A 23 -8.70 0.63 29.18
C ILE A 23 -9.66 -0.46 28.70
N HIS A 24 -10.84 -0.60 29.31
CA HIS A 24 -11.86 -1.56 28.83
C HIS A 24 -12.19 -1.38 27.33
N TRP A 25 -12.14 -0.14 26.84
CA TRP A 25 -12.32 0.15 25.43
C TRP A 25 -11.11 -0.27 24.58
N MET A 26 -9.89 0.06 25.00
CA MET A 26 -8.64 -0.32 24.31
C MET A 26 -8.45 -1.84 24.21
N VAL A 27 -8.91 -2.56 25.24
CA VAL A 27 -8.85 -4.02 25.32
C VAL A 27 -9.72 -4.72 24.28
N LYS A 28 -10.88 -4.16 23.90
CA LYS A 28 -11.75 -4.79 22.88
C LYS A 28 -11.10 -4.88 21.50
N SER A 29 -10.09 -4.05 21.27
CA SER A 29 -9.35 -3.94 20.01
C SER A 29 -7.94 -4.53 20.07
N SER A 30 -7.47 -5.00 21.23
CA SER A 30 -6.10 -5.46 21.42
C SER A 30 -6.04 -6.98 21.63
N PRO A 31 -5.08 -7.69 20.99
CA PRO A 31 -4.86 -9.11 21.23
C PRO A 31 -4.16 -9.39 22.57
N HIS A 32 -3.61 -8.36 23.24
CA HIS A 32 -2.87 -8.53 24.50
C HIS A 32 -3.80 -8.84 25.67
N ARG A 33 -3.35 -9.70 26.59
CA ARG A 33 -4.10 -10.09 27.81
C ARG A 33 -3.58 -9.43 29.10
N THR A 34 -2.44 -8.75 29.00
CA THR A 34 -1.78 -8.05 30.10
C THR A 34 -1.51 -6.62 29.68
N LEU A 35 -1.77 -5.67 30.59
CA LEU A 35 -1.44 -4.26 30.45
C LEU A 35 -0.28 -3.92 31.38
N TYR A 36 0.71 -3.18 30.88
CA TYR A 36 1.88 -2.75 31.63
C TYR A 36 1.70 -1.32 32.11
N VAL A 37 1.80 -1.08 33.41
CA VAL A 37 1.70 0.26 34.00
C VAL A 37 3.08 0.88 34.02
N VAL A 38 3.24 2.06 33.42
CA VAL A 38 4.53 2.75 33.30
C VAL A 38 4.43 4.19 33.80
N ASP A 39 5.55 4.75 34.27
CA ASP A 39 5.65 6.19 34.51
C ASP A 39 5.85 6.99 33.20
N HIS A 40 5.91 8.31 33.29
CA HIS A 40 6.17 9.18 32.14
C HIS A 40 7.57 9.02 31.52
N ASP A 41 8.51 8.38 32.24
CA ASP A 41 9.85 8.04 31.75
C ASP A 41 9.93 6.62 31.13
N GLN A 42 8.77 5.95 30.97
CA GLN A 42 8.62 4.56 30.51
C GLN A 42 9.22 3.51 31.46
N ARG A 43 9.37 3.84 32.75
CA ARG A 43 9.75 2.86 33.76
C ARG A 43 8.55 2.00 34.14
N LEU A 44 8.75 0.68 34.17
CA LEU A 44 7.70 -0.26 34.57
C LEU A 44 7.36 -0.04 36.05
N MET A 45 6.09 0.22 36.36
CA MET A 45 5.58 0.37 37.73
C MET A 45 4.81 -0.86 38.20
N GLY A 46 4.22 -1.62 37.27
CA GLY A 46 3.47 -2.82 37.60
C GLY A 46 2.77 -3.41 36.37
N VAL A 47 1.97 -4.45 36.60
CA VAL A 47 1.16 -5.09 35.54
C VAL A 47 -0.28 -5.26 36.00
N VAL A 48 -1.21 -5.08 35.08
CA VAL A 48 -2.64 -5.28 35.30
C VAL A 48 -3.10 -6.38 34.36
N ARG A 49 -3.69 -7.44 34.92
CA ARG A 49 -4.41 -8.41 34.09
C ARG A 49 -5.71 -7.77 33.63
N ILE A 50 -6.01 -7.93 32.34
CA ILE A 50 -7.18 -7.29 31.75
C ILE A 50 -8.49 -7.77 32.40
N GLU A 51 -8.56 -9.04 32.82
CA GLU A 51 -9.69 -9.59 33.56
C GLU A 51 -9.97 -8.86 34.89
N ASP A 52 -8.90 -8.45 35.60
CA ASP A 52 -9.02 -7.72 36.87
C ASP A 52 -9.52 -6.28 36.63
N ALA A 53 -9.09 -5.65 35.54
CA ALA A 53 -9.57 -4.34 35.12
C ALA A 53 -11.05 -4.36 34.69
N GLN A 54 -11.51 -5.44 34.04
CA GLN A 54 -12.91 -5.61 33.65
C GLN A 54 -13.84 -5.76 34.87
N ALA A 55 -13.35 -6.35 35.96
CA ALA A 55 -14.14 -6.53 37.18
C ALA A 55 -14.32 -5.24 38.01
N LYS A 56 -13.45 -4.24 37.84
CA LYS A 56 -13.37 -3.03 38.68
C LYS A 56 -13.24 -1.73 37.86
N LEU A 57 -14.24 -1.45 37.03
CA LEU A 57 -14.26 -0.32 36.08
C LEU A 57 -14.14 1.09 36.71
N SER A 58 -14.37 1.24 38.01
CA SER A 58 -14.28 2.52 38.72
C SER A 58 -12.91 2.80 39.35
N ALA A 59 -11.98 1.83 39.32
CA ALA A 59 -10.62 1.98 39.82
C ALA A 59 -9.68 2.58 38.76
N ASN A 60 -8.55 3.11 39.21
CA ASN A 60 -7.42 3.46 38.34
C ASN A 60 -6.42 2.28 38.26
N LEU A 61 -5.44 2.35 37.37
CA LEU A 61 -4.46 1.29 37.19
C LEU A 61 -3.55 1.11 38.42
N GLU A 62 -3.23 2.18 39.14
CA GLU A 62 -2.45 2.12 40.38
C GLU A 62 -3.10 1.20 41.44
N GLN A 63 -4.43 1.23 41.54
CA GLN A 63 -5.20 0.41 42.48
C GLN A 63 -5.35 -1.06 42.05
N LEU A 64 -5.08 -1.37 40.78
CA LEU A 64 -5.30 -2.69 40.19
C LEU A 64 -3.99 -3.43 39.88
N MET A 65 -2.89 -2.70 39.74
CA MET A 65 -1.63 -3.29 39.32
C MET A 65 -1.04 -4.19 40.40
N VAL A 66 -0.43 -5.28 39.95
CA VAL A 66 0.60 -5.99 40.71
C VAL A 66 1.86 -5.13 40.63
N PRO A 67 2.39 -4.64 41.77
CA PRO A 67 3.57 -3.79 41.81
C PRO A 67 4.80 -4.46 41.18
N GLN A 68 5.69 -3.67 40.56
CA GLN A 68 6.86 -4.17 39.82
C GLN A 68 7.73 -5.16 40.62
N ASP A 69 7.87 -5.01 41.93
CA ASP A 69 8.64 -5.89 42.81
C ASP A 69 8.06 -7.31 42.94
N GLU A 70 6.79 -7.48 42.58
CA GLU A 70 6.10 -8.77 42.50
C GLU A 70 5.99 -9.30 41.06
N VAL A 71 6.51 -8.56 40.07
CA VAL A 71 6.51 -8.94 38.65
C VAL A 71 7.87 -9.51 38.28
N ALA A 72 7.87 -10.73 37.75
CA ALA A 72 9.06 -11.33 37.20
C ALA A 72 9.32 -10.71 35.83
N MET A 73 10.54 -10.26 35.65
CA MET A 73 11.01 -9.50 34.50
C MET A 73 12.32 -10.11 34.03
N VAL A 74 12.63 -9.91 32.76
CA VAL A 74 13.89 -10.35 32.16
C VAL A 74 14.64 -9.16 31.59
N SER A 75 15.97 -9.24 31.59
CA SER A 75 16.84 -8.31 30.89
C SER A 75 16.89 -8.67 29.40
N PRO A 76 17.10 -7.71 28.47
CA PRO A 76 17.37 -7.99 27.06
C PRO A 76 18.61 -8.89 26.81
N ASP A 77 19.51 -8.97 27.78
CA ASP A 77 20.74 -9.78 27.73
C ASP A 77 20.59 -11.18 28.36
N ASP A 78 19.41 -11.50 28.88
CA ASP A 78 19.14 -12.81 29.46
C ASP A 78 19.05 -13.89 28.38
N GLU A 79 19.43 -15.12 28.76
CA GLU A 79 19.26 -16.30 27.92
C GLU A 79 17.80 -16.76 27.93
N VAL A 80 17.24 -17.01 26.75
CA VAL A 80 15.84 -17.40 26.50
C VAL A 80 15.41 -18.64 27.31
N GLU A 81 16.34 -19.49 27.70
CA GLU A 81 16.17 -20.66 28.55
C GLU A 81 15.52 -20.33 29.91
N ILE A 82 15.61 -19.09 30.39
CA ILE A 82 14.97 -18.66 31.65
C ILE A 82 13.45 -18.49 31.54
N LEU A 83 12.92 -18.32 30.33
CA LEU A 83 11.51 -17.98 30.12
C LEU A 83 10.57 -19.15 30.43
N LEU A 84 10.95 -20.38 30.06
CA LEU A 84 10.13 -21.57 30.31
C LEU A 84 9.91 -21.82 31.81
N PRO A 85 10.93 -21.78 32.69
CA PRO A 85 10.73 -21.80 34.14
C PRO A 85 9.82 -20.68 34.65
N LEU A 86 9.94 -19.46 34.14
CA LEU A 86 9.12 -18.31 34.55
C LEU A 86 7.65 -18.51 34.18
N PHE A 87 7.34 -18.92 32.94
CA PHE A 87 5.96 -19.23 32.54
C PHE A 87 5.36 -20.45 33.26
N ARG A 88 6.19 -21.38 33.76
CA ARG A 88 5.73 -22.51 34.59
C ARG A 88 5.38 -22.08 36.01
N THR A 89 6.14 -21.15 36.58
CA THR A 89 5.91 -20.62 37.93
C THR A 89 4.78 -19.59 37.98
N HIS A 90 4.54 -18.91 36.86
CA HIS A 90 3.44 -17.95 36.68
C HIS A 90 2.49 -18.40 35.55
N PRO A 91 1.64 -19.43 35.81
CA PRO A 91 0.74 -19.98 34.79
C PRO A 91 -0.35 -19.01 34.34
N ASP A 92 -0.57 -17.92 35.05
CA ASP A 92 -1.59 -16.93 34.73
C ASP A 92 -1.07 -15.78 33.85
N TRP A 93 0.24 -15.76 33.54
CA TRP A 93 0.82 -14.71 32.72
C TRP A 93 0.80 -15.06 31.24
N SER A 94 0.37 -14.09 30.42
CA SER A 94 0.38 -14.19 28.96
C SER A 94 1.71 -13.77 28.34
N SER A 95 2.47 -12.95 29.05
CA SER A 95 3.77 -12.44 28.60
C SER A 95 4.64 -12.05 29.80
N ILE A 96 5.94 -11.92 29.56
CA ILE A 96 6.93 -11.48 30.56
C ILE A 96 7.55 -10.16 30.05
N PRO A 97 7.63 -9.09 30.86
CA PRO A 97 8.24 -7.83 30.46
C PRO A 97 9.75 -7.96 30.33
N VAL A 98 10.30 -7.34 29.28
CA VAL A 98 11.73 -7.15 29.07
C VAL A 98 12.10 -5.74 29.52
N VAL A 99 12.94 -5.64 30.55
CA VAL A 99 13.23 -4.39 31.24
C VAL A 99 14.74 -4.15 31.26
N SER A 100 15.16 -2.91 30.96
CA SER A 100 16.56 -2.48 31.12
C SER A 100 16.60 -1.12 31.82
N GLU A 101 17.44 -0.98 32.85
CA GLU A 101 17.52 0.23 33.68
C GLU A 101 16.15 0.71 34.21
N GLY A 102 15.25 -0.23 34.49
CA GLY A 102 13.89 0.02 34.94
C GLY A 102 12.89 0.37 33.82
N LYS A 103 13.35 0.62 32.59
CA LYS A 103 12.49 0.93 31.44
C LYS A 103 11.96 -0.32 30.77
N LEU A 104 10.67 -0.33 30.47
CA LEU A 104 10.04 -1.39 29.68
C LEU A 104 10.47 -1.26 28.21
N LEU A 105 11.19 -2.25 27.70
CA LEU A 105 11.67 -2.26 26.32
C LEU A 105 10.77 -3.08 25.39
N GLY A 106 10.12 -4.10 25.93
CA GLY A 106 9.30 -5.02 25.16
C GLY A 106 8.71 -6.12 26.04
N ILE A 107 8.10 -7.11 25.41
CA ILE A 107 7.52 -8.28 26.08
C ILE A 107 7.91 -9.56 25.35
N VAL A 108 8.00 -10.67 26.07
CA VAL A 108 8.03 -12.00 25.43
C VAL A 108 6.68 -12.67 25.66
N SER A 109 5.97 -13.01 24.58
CA SER A 109 4.70 -13.72 24.64
C SER A 109 4.90 -15.17 25.06
N ARG A 110 3.95 -15.73 25.80
CA ARG A 110 3.93 -17.16 26.12
C ARG A 110 3.74 -18.06 24.89
N GLU A 111 3.11 -17.53 23.85
CA GLU A 111 2.92 -18.21 22.57
C GLU A 111 4.22 -18.31 21.76
N TRP A 112 5.30 -17.68 22.23
CA TRP A 112 6.62 -17.88 21.68
C TRP A 112 7.05 -19.34 21.87
N GLU A 113 7.16 -20.06 20.76
CA GLU A 113 7.78 -21.38 20.72
C GLU A 113 9.26 -21.23 20.37
N PRO A 114 10.17 -21.93 21.08
CA PRO A 114 11.54 -22.02 20.61
C PRO A 114 11.53 -22.61 19.19
N PRO A 115 12.35 -22.06 18.27
CA PRO A 115 12.51 -22.70 16.97
C PRO A 115 12.90 -24.16 17.21
N PRO A 116 12.38 -25.12 16.42
CA PRO A 116 12.78 -26.51 16.56
C PRO A 116 14.30 -26.57 16.54
N GLU A 117 14.89 -27.31 17.48
CA GLU A 117 16.35 -27.43 17.56
C GLU A 117 16.88 -27.73 16.16
N PRO A 118 17.90 -27.00 15.67
CA PRO A 118 18.49 -27.31 14.39
C PRO A 118 18.95 -28.76 14.46
N VAL A 119 18.38 -29.59 13.59
CA VAL A 119 18.74 -31.00 13.49
C VAL A 119 20.24 -31.05 13.20
N THR A 120 21.05 -31.30 14.23
CA THR A 120 22.52 -31.41 14.12
C THR A 120 22.94 -32.72 13.44
N ASP A 121 21.99 -33.46 12.89
CA ASP A 121 22.21 -34.74 12.26
C ASP A 121 23.02 -34.51 10.97
N GLU A 122 24.29 -34.92 10.99
CA GLU A 122 25.20 -34.90 9.82
C GLU A 122 24.60 -35.64 8.60
N ASN A 123 23.53 -36.42 8.82
CA ASN A 123 22.75 -37.12 7.80
C ASN A 123 22.06 -36.22 6.77
N TRP A 124 21.85 -34.92 7.01
CA TRP A 124 21.20 -34.06 5.99
C TRP A 124 22.04 -33.99 4.69
N ARG A 125 23.37 -34.10 4.80
CA ARG A 125 24.28 -34.10 3.65
C ARG A 125 24.22 -35.41 2.83
N ASN A 126 23.68 -36.47 3.42
CA ASN A 126 23.62 -37.81 2.84
C ASN A 126 22.19 -38.26 2.49
N ILE A 127 21.21 -37.34 2.47
CA ILE A 127 19.84 -37.68 2.06
C ILE A 127 19.87 -38.19 0.61
N PRO A 128 19.36 -39.41 0.32
CA PRO A 128 19.27 -39.90 -1.03
C PRO A 128 18.49 -38.93 -1.93
N LEU A 129 18.94 -38.74 -3.18
CA LEU A 129 18.32 -37.79 -4.11
C LEU A 129 16.80 -37.99 -4.26
N ALA A 130 16.32 -39.25 -4.24
CA ALA A 130 14.89 -39.55 -4.30
C ALA A 130 14.12 -39.00 -3.10
N GLN A 131 14.71 -39.06 -1.90
CA GLN A 131 14.10 -38.56 -0.68
C GLN A 131 14.15 -37.03 -0.63
N LEU A 132 15.26 -36.43 -1.09
CA LEU A 132 15.35 -34.98 -1.26
C LEU A 132 14.32 -34.45 -2.26
N GLN A 133 14.11 -35.15 -3.39
CA GLN A 133 13.07 -34.80 -4.36
C GLN A 133 11.69 -34.81 -3.72
N GLN A 134 11.37 -35.81 -2.90
CA GLN A 134 10.09 -35.86 -2.20
C GLN A 134 9.93 -34.68 -1.22
N TYR A 135 10.96 -34.38 -0.42
CA TYR A 135 10.92 -33.22 0.48
C TYR A 135 10.74 -31.90 -0.26
N VAL A 136 11.39 -31.73 -1.40
CA VAL A 136 11.20 -30.55 -2.24
C VAL A 136 9.75 -30.49 -2.73
N LEU A 137 9.18 -31.59 -3.21
CA LEU A 137 7.80 -31.64 -3.70
C LEU A 137 6.76 -31.37 -2.60
N ASP A 138 7.04 -31.79 -1.37
CA ASP A 138 6.17 -31.60 -0.20
C ASP A 138 6.28 -30.19 0.37
N ALA A 139 7.46 -29.57 0.28
CA ALA A 139 7.68 -28.19 0.72
C ALA A 139 7.15 -27.12 -0.26
N LEU A 140 6.85 -27.51 -1.51
CA LEU A 140 6.27 -26.59 -2.48
C LEU A 140 4.82 -26.26 -2.12
N TYR A 141 4.54 -24.99 -1.80
CA TYR A 141 3.18 -24.43 -1.70
C TYR A 141 2.45 -24.31 -3.04
N THR A 142 3.00 -24.89 -4.11
CA THR A 142 2.42 -24.92 -5.44
C THR A 142 1.90 -26.32 -5.72
N GLY A 143 0.64 -26.40 -6.14
CA GLY A 143 0.05 -27.65 -6.59
C GLY A 143 0.75 -28.16 -7.84
N LEU A 144 1.08 -29.44 -7.86
CA LEU A 144 1.77 -30.11 -8.96
C LEU A 144 0.99 -31.35 -9.37
N ILE A 145 0.66 -31.43 -10.66
CA ILE A 145 0.10 -32.61 -11.30
C ILE A 145 1.05 -33.06 -12.41
N ILE A 146 1.30 -34.37 -12.46
CA ILE A 146 1.95 -35.01 -13.61
C ILE A 146 0.93 -35.90 -14.29
N VAL A 147 0.74 -35.71 -15.58
CA VAL A 147 -0.08 -36.56 -16.45
C VAL A 147 0.84 -37.24 -17.45
N ASP A 148 0.69 -38.54 -17.69
CA ASP A 148 1.52 -39.25 -18.68
C ASP A 148 1.03 -39.06 -20.13
N ASP A 149 1.70 -39.73 -21.07
CA ASP A 149 1.37 -39.70 -22.50
C ASP A 149 0.05 -40.40 -22.86
N GLN A 150 -0.60 -41.08 -21.91
CA GLN A 150 -1.94 -41.68 -22.05
C GLN A 150 -3.03 -40.85 -21.37
N GLY A 151 -2.70 -39.68 -20.82
CA GLY A 151 -3.67 -38.85 -20.10
C GLY A 151 -3.97 -39.35 -18.67
N VAL A 152 -3.15 -40.25 -18.12
CA VAL A 152 -3.33 -40.77 -16.75
C VAL A 152 -2.56 -39.90 -15.76
N THR A 153 -3.23 -39.52 -14.68
CA THR A 153 -2.62 -38.77 -13.58
C THR A 153 -1.63 -39.65 -12.83
N ARG A 154 -0.34 -39.33 -12.90
CA ARG A 154 0.74 -40.06 -12.23
C ARG A 154 1.08 -39.50 -10.87
N MET A 155 0.84 -38.21 -10.65
CA MET A 155 1.15 -37.56 -9.39
C MET A 155 0.22 -36.38 -9.15
N LEU A 156 -0.13 -36.18 -7.89
CA LEU A 156 -0.68 -34.96 -7.34
C LEU A 156 0.07 -34.74 -6.02
N ASN A 157 0.81 -33.64 -5.86
CA ASN A 157 1.53 -33.38 -4.60
C ASN A 157 0.57 -32.92 -3.48
N PRO A 158 1.02 -32.89 -2.21
CA PRO A 158 0.18 -32.49 -1.06
C PRO A 158 -0.46 -31.11 -1.23
N ALA A 159 0.30 -30.09 -1.64
CA ALA A 159 -0.24 -28.76 -1.88
C ALA A 159 -1.34 -28.75 -2.96
N GLY A 160 -1.19 -29.56 -4.01
CA GLY A 160 -2.20 -29.68 -5.05
C GLY A 160 -3.48 -30.33 -4.54
N ALA A 161 -3.37 -31.35 -3.70
CA ALA A 161 -4.50 -32.00 -3.06
C ALA A 161 -5.27 -31.02 -2.16
N GLU A 162 -4.55 -30.20 -1.39
CA GLU A 162 -5.12 -29.18 -0.52
C GLU A 162 -5.85 -28.09 -1.32
N ILE A 163 -5.19 -27.49 -2.32
CA ILE A 163 -5.78 -26.41 -3.14
C ILE A 163 -7.02 -26.89 -3.89
N LEU A 164 -7.00 -28.12 -4.41
CA LEU A 164 -8.15 -28.70 -5.11
C LEU A 164 -9.23 -29.24 -4.15
N GLY A 165 -8.90 -29.46 -2.88
CA GLY A 165 -9.80 -30.11 -1.91
C GLY A 165 -10.09 -31.57 -2.26
N VAL A 166 -9.10 -32.29 -2.78
CA VAL A 166 -9.25 -33.68 -3.25
C VAL A 166 -8.25 -34.61 -2.58
N ASP A 167 -8.69 -35.83 -2.28
CA ASP A 167 -7.81 -36.90 -1.83
C ASP A 167 -7.00 -37.46 -3.02
N GLN A 168 -5.67 -37.44 -2.91
CA GLN A 168 -4.76 -37.94 -3.95
C GLN A 168 -5.06 -39.38 -4.35
N ALA A 169 -5.44 -40.24 -3.40
CA ALA A 169 -5.73 -41.65 -3.66
C ALA A 169 -6.94 -41.84 -4.60
N LYS A 170 -7.81 -40.83 -4.72
CA LYS A 170 -8.98 -40.87 -5.62
C LYS A 170 -8.64 -40.53 -7.07
N VAL A 171 -7.48 -39.94 -7.34
CA VAL A 171 -7.15 -39.35 -8.64
C VAL A 171 -5.84 -39.86 -9.23
N VAL A 172 -4.86 -40.24 -8.41
CA VAL A 172 -3.62 -40.85 -8.88
C VAL A 172 -3.91 -42.23 -9.48
N GLY A 173 -3.32 -42.52 -10.64
CA GLY A 173 -3.53 -43.74 -11.41
C GLY A 173 -4.78 -43.72 -12.29
N LYS A 174 -5.57 -42.64 -12.27
CA LYS A 174 -6.81 -42.51 -13.03
C LYS A 174 -6.69 -41.54 -14.21
N PRO A 175 -7.60 -41.63 -15.21
CA PRO A 175 -7.67 -40.65 -16.28
C PRO A 175 -7.79 -39.22 -15.71
N TYR A 176 -7.06 -38.27 -16.29
CA TYR A 176 -7.06 -36.88 -15.86
C TYR A 176 -8.47 -36.25 -15.91
N GLU A 177 -9.35 -36.77 -16.76
CA GLU A 177 -10.78 -36.44 -16.82
C GLU A 177 -11.48 -36.60 -15.46
N GLU A 178 -11.07 -37.55 -14.60
CA GLU A 178 -11.65 -37.71 -13.27
C GLU A 178 -11.27 -36.57 -12.31
N LEU A 179 -10.13 -35.90 -12.57
CA LEU A 179 -9.71 -34.70 -11.85
C LEU A 179 -10.45 -33.46 -12.36
N ALA A 180 -10.99 -33.49 -13.58
CA ALA A 180 -11.59 -32.34 -14.23
C ALA A 180 -12.76 -31.73 -13.43
N GLN A 181 -13.51 -32.54 -12.69
CA GLN A 181 -14.61 -32.06 -11.84
C GLN A 181 -14.18 -31.11 -10.71
N TYR A 182 -12.92 -31.21 -10.25
CA TYR A 182 -12.36 -30.33 -9.22
C TYR A 182 -11.74 -29.07 -9.81
N LEU A 183 -11.54 -29.05 -11.13
CA LEU A 183 -10.86 -27.99 -11.87
C LEU A 183 -11.83 -27.12 -12.66
N PHE A 184 -12.95 -27.70 -13.10
CA PHE A 184 -13.89 -27.09 -14.02
C PHE A 184 -15.32 -27.29 -13.51
N PRO A 185 -16.17 -26.24 -13.53
CA PRO A 185 -17.58 -26.35 -13.14
C PRO A 185 -18.38 -27.33 -14.01
N HIS A 186 -18.03 -27.46 -15.29
CA HIS A 186 -18.69 -28.36 -16.23
C HIS A 186 -17.70 -29.10 -17.13
N MET A 187 -18.02 -30.34 -17.50
CA MET A 187 -17.16 -31.16 -18.39
C MET A 187 -16.91 -30.53 -19.77
N ARG A 188 -17.86 -29.73 -20.28
CA ARG A 188 -17.65 -28.97 -21.53
C ARG A 188 -16.51 -27.95 -21.40
N ASP A 189 -16.28 -27.42 -20.19
CA ASP A 189 -15.23 -26.44 -19.93
C ASP A 189 -13.87 -27.13 -19.88
N TYR A 190 -13.80 -28.38 -19.39
CA TYR A 190 -12.61 -29.21 -19.54
C TYR A 190 -12.16 -29.31 -21.00
N LEU A 191 -13.04 -29.69 -21.92
CA LEU A 191 -12.67 -29.85 -23.34
C LEU A 191 -12.24 -28.54 -24.01
N LYS A 192 -12.80 -27.40 -23.59
CA LYS A 192 -12.50 -26.08 -24.18
C LYS A 192 -11.27 -25.41 -23.55
N VAL A 193 -11.18 -25.49 -22.22
CA VAL A 193 -10.28 -24.69 -21.38
C VAL A 193 -9.05 -25.48 -20.97
N SER A 194 -9.18 -26.79 -20.69
CA SER A 194 -8.05 -27.63 -20.28
C SER A 194 -6.97 -27.68 -21.36
N ALA A 195 -5.73 -27.64 -20.90
CA ALA A 195 -4.56 -27.80 -21.75
C ALA A 195 -4.31 -29.27 -22.11
N VAL A 196 -4.71 -30.22 -21.25
CA VAL A 196 -4.37 -31.64 -21.39
C VAL A 196 -4.87 -32.25 -22.70
N PRO A 197 -6.15 -32.11 -23.09
CA PRO A 197 -6.62 -32.60 -24.39
C PRO A 197 -5.86 -32.01 -25.58
N LYS A 198 -5.52 -30.72 -25.52
CA LYS A 198 -4.78 -30.01 -26.58
C LYS A 198 -3.34 -30.51 -26.69
N VAL A 199 -2.70 -30.79 -25.56
CA VAL A 199 -1.34 -31.34 -25.52
C VAL A 199 -1.32 -32.77 -26.06
N LEU A 200 -2.28 -33.62 -25.68
CA LEU A 200 -2.35 -35.01 -26.11
C LEU A 200 -2.51 -35.15 -27.63
N VAL A 201 -3.20 -34.21 -28.28
CA VAL A 201 -3.31 -34.16 -29.76
C VAL A 201 -2.19 -33.37 -30.44
N GLY A 202 -1.19 -32.91 -29.69
CA GLY A 202 -0.03 -32.18 -30.23
C GLY A 202 -0.29 -30.71 -30.60
N ALA A 203 -1.38 -30.11 -30.13
CA ALA A 203 -1.79 -28.73 -30.44
C ALA A 203 -1.30 -27.68 -29.42
N ALA A 204 -0.62 -28.09 -28.34
CA ALA A 204 -0.03 -27.20 -27.34
C ALA A 204 1.20 -27.82 -26.70
N ASP A 205 2.12 -26.98 -26.22
CA ASP A 205 3.38 -27.44 -25.59
C ASP A 205 3.68 -26.73 -24.25
N ARG A 206 3.19 -25.50 -24.08
CA ARG A 206 3.22 -24.74 -22.83
C ARG A 206 2.11 -23.69 -22.79
N GLY A 207 1.79 -23.21 -21.61
CA GLY A 207 0.89 -22.07 -21.43
C GLY A 207 0.55 -21.81 -19.98
N GLU A 208 -0.11 -20.68 -19.75
CA GLU A 208 -0.61 -20.28 -18.43
C GLU A 208 -2.00 -19.67 -18.54
N ARG A 209 -2.83 -19.86 -17.50
CA ARG A 209 -4.20 -19.34 -17.41
C ARG A 209 -4.62 -19.21 -15.94
N GLN A 210 -5.49 -18.26 -15.65
CA GLN A 210 -6.19 -18.20 -14.36
C GLN A 210 -7.50 -18.98 -14.43
N LEU A 211 -7.82 -19.75 -13.41
CA LEU A 211 -9.09 -20.46 -13.26
C LEU A 211 -9.75 -20.08 -11.93
N LEU A 212 -11.08 -20.04 -11.92
CA LEU A 212 -11.88 -20.08 -10.71
C LEU A 212 -12.31 -21.53 -10.52
N LEU A 213 -11.80 -22.16 -9.46
CA LEU A 213 -12.14 -23.52 -9.11
C LEU A 213 -13.59 -23.60 -8.59
N PRO A 214 -14.27 -24.77 -8.71
CA PRO A 214 -15.60 -24.98 -8.13
C PRO A 214 -15.68 -24.73 -6.62
N ASN A 215 -14.56 -24.87 -5.89
CA ASN A 215 -14.45 -24.57 -4.46
C ASN A 215 -14.30 -23.07 -4.14
N GLY A 216 -14.33 -22.19 -5.14
CA GLY A 216 -14.25 -20.74 -5.01
C GLY A 216 -12.83 -20.16 -5.02
N ARG A 217 -11.78 -20.99 -5.06
CA ARG A 217 -10.39 -20.51 -5.12
C ARG A 217 -10.02 -20.04 -6.52
N HIS A 218 -9.31 -18.92 -6.59
CA HIS A 218 -8.64 -18.47 -7.80
C HIS A 218 -7.25 -19.10 -7.87
N VAL A 219 -6.90 -19.66 -9.02
CA VAL A 219 -5.60 -20.32 -9.20
C VAL A 219 -4.96 -19.92 -10.51
N LEU A 220 -3.63 -19.71 -10.48
CA LEU A 220 -2.82 -19.52 -11.68
C LEU A 220 -2.26 -20.87 -12.12
N PHE A 221 -2.85 -21.45 -13.16
CA PHE A 221 -2.37 -22.67 -13.80
C PHE A 221 -1.26 -22.37 -14.80
N LYS A 222 -0.20 -23.15 -14.76
CA LYS A 222 0.81 -23.25 -15.83
C LYS A 222 1.01 -24.71 -16.19
N PHE A 223 1.27 -24.98 -17.46
CA PHE A 223 1.61 -26.33 -17.91
C PHE A 223 2.76 -26.31 -18.91
N ALA A 224 3.51 -27.41 -18.95
CA ALA A 224 4.56 -27.68 -19.92
C ALA A 224 4.60 -29.17 -20.24
N THR A 225 5.11 -29.55 -21.42
CA THR A 225 5.31 -30.95 -21.77
C THR A 225 6.74 -31.41 -21.51
N ILE A 226 6.89 -32.68 -21.18
CA ILE A 226 8.16 -33.39 -21.11
C ILE A 226 8.17 -34.35 -22.31
N ARG A 227 9.19 -34.22 -23.17
CA ARG A 227 9.33 -35.03 -24.38
C ARG A 227 10.68 -35.72 -24.43
N ASP A 228 10.68 -36.94 -24.97
CA ASP A 228 11.88 -37.69 -25.33
C ASP A 228 11.86 -37.92 -26.85
N LYS A 229 12.86 -37.40 -27.58
CA LYS A 229 12.97 -37.51 -29.05
C LYS A 229 11.63 -37.23 -29.78
N LYS A 230 10.97 -36.12 -29.42
CA LYS A 230 9.65 -35.65 -29.90
C LYS A 230 8.43 -36.44 -29.39
N LYS A 231 8.60 -37.62 -28.78
CA LYS A 231 7.51 -38.36 -28.15
C LYS A 231 7.14 -37.70 -26.83
N LEU A 232 5.85 -37.41 -26.64
CA LEU A 232 5.32 -36.95 -25.35
C LEU A 232 5.59 -38.04 -24.29
N ARG A 233 6.12 -37.65 -23.13
CA ARG A 233 6.33 -38.53 -21.98
C ARG A 233 5.44 -38.15 -20.83
N ALA A 234 5.31 -36.85 -20.58
CA ALA A 234 4.43 -36.35 -19.54
C ALA A 234 4.01 -34.90 -19.81
N ILE A 235 3.00 -34.46 -19.08
CA ILE A 235 2.52 -33.10 -18.97
C ILE A 235 2.71 -32.72 -17.52
N LEU A 236 3.51 -31.69 -17.29
CA LEU A 236 3.72 -31.08 -15.99
C LEU A 236 2.74 -29.92 -15.84
N ILE A 237 1.94 -29.92 -14.79
CA ILE A 237 0.96 -28.87 -14.50
C ILE A 237 1.25 -28.34 -13.10
N THR A 238 1.53 -27.05 -12.99
CA THR A 238 1.69 -26.34 -11.72
C THR A 238 0.53 -25.39 -11.53
N PHE A 239 0.06 -25.21 -10.29
CA PHE A 239 -0.96 -24.22 -9.98
C PHE A 239 -0.77 -23.63 -8.60
N MET A 240 -0.93 -22.32 -8.51
CA MET A 240 -0.76 -21.56 -7.27
C MET A 240 -2.10 -20.93 -6.90
N ASP A 241 -2.47 -21.00 -5.62
CA ASP A 241 -3.61 -20.28 -5.09
C ASP A 241 -3.30 -18.78 -5.08
N ILE A 242 -4.05 -18.03 -5.89
CA ILE A 242 -3.95 -16.58 -6.01
C ILE A 242 -5.17 -15.89 -5.37
N THR A 243 -5.98 -16.62 -4.60
CA THR A 243 -7.15 -16.07 -3.90
C THR A 243 -6.76 -14.97 -2.92
N PRO A 244 -5.74 -15.14 -2.05
CA PRO A 244 -5.32 -14.08 -1.13
C PRO A 244 -4.87 -12.82 -1.87
N GLN A 245 -4.14 -12.98 -2.98
CA GLN A 245 -3.73 -11.87 -3.83
C GLN A 245 -4.95 -11.16 -4.44
N LYS A 246 -5.90 -11.90 -5.00
CA LYS A 246 -7.12 -11.34 -5.59
C LYS A 246 -7.98 -10.59 -4.57
N GLN A 247 -8.05 -11.10 -3.34
CA GLN A 247 -8.76 -10.44 -2.23
C GLN A 247 -8.06 -9.16 -1.80
N ALA A 248 -6.73 -9.17 -1.68
CA ALA A 248 -5.94 -7.98 -1.37
C ALA A 248 -6.08 -6.91 -2.47
N GLU A 249 -5.99 -7.30 -3.75
CA GLU A 249 -6.23 -6.40 -4.90
C GLU A 249 -7.64 -5.78 -4.83
N ALA A 250 -8.67 -6.60 -4.58
CA ALA A 250 -10.05 -6.13 -4.49
C ALA A 250 -10.27 -5.17 -3.31
N SER A 251 -9.70 -5.48 -2.13
CA SER A 251 -9.76 -4.63 -0.95
C SER A 251 -9.07 -3.30 -1.19
N ALA A 252 -7.88 -3.29 -1.79
CA ALA A 252 -7.16 -2.07 -2.13
C ALA A 252 -7.96 -1.20 -3.11
N HIS A 253 -8.54 -1.79 -4.16
CA HIS A 253 -9.41 -1.07 -5.08
C HIS A 253 -10.70 -0.55 -4.44
N GLN A 254 -11.24 -1.25 -3.44
CA GLN A 254 -12.38 -0.76 -2.68
C GLN A 254 -11.99 0.43 -1.80
N GLN A 255 -10.91 0.33 -1.02
CA GLN A 255 -10.40 1.41 -0.19
C GLN A 255 -10.06 2.65 -1.00
N GLN A 256 -9.45 2.47 -2.18
CA GLN A 256 -9.18 3.58 -3.09
C GLN A 256 -10.47 4.28 -3.53
N ARG A 257 -11.52 3.53 -3.91
CA ARG A 257 -12.81 4.10 -4.30
C ARG A 257 -13.51 4.80 -3.13
N GLU A 258 -13.44 4.24 -1.93
CA GLU A 258 -14.02 4.87 -0.72
C GLU A 258 -13.32 6.20 -0.40
N LEU A 259 -12.00 6.24 -0.48
CA LEU A 259 -11.22 7.48 -0.34
C LEU A 259 -11.62 8.49 -1.42
N GLU A 260 -11.69 8.09 -2.69
CA GLU A 260 -12.11 8.97 -3.79
C GLU A 260 -13.52 9.54 -3.58
N MET A 261 -14.47 8.73 -3.11
CA MET A 261 -15.83 9.20 -2.77
C MET A 261 -15.82 10.20 -1.60
N ALA A 262 -15.05 9.91 -0.55
CA ALA A 262 -14.91 10.82 0.59
C ALA A 262 -14.27 12.15 0.18
N PHE A 263 -13.26 12.11 -0.69
CA PHE A 263 -12.66 13.32 -1.27
C PHE A 263 -13.65 14.08 -2.17
N GLY A 264 -14.52 13.38 -2.90
CA GLY A 264 -15.59 14.02 -3.68
C GLY A 264 -16.49 14.94 -2.84
N LEU A 265 -16.70 14.63 -1.55
CA LEU A 265 -17.46 15.47 -0.61
C LEU A 265 -16.74 16.78 -0.23
N THR A 266 -15.42 16.87 -0.44
CA THR A 266 -14.66 18.11 -0.21
C THR A 266 -14.91 19.14 -1.32
N LEU A 267 -15.41 18.71 -2.47
CA LEU A 267 -15.77 19.61 -3.55
C LEU A 267 -17.07 20.36 -3.21
N PRO A 268 -17.14 21.68 -3.41
CA PRO A 268 -18.22 22.51 -2.90
C PRO A 268 -19.59 22.17 -3.49
N ASN A 269 -19.65 21.60 -4.70
CA ASN A 269 -20.87 20.97 -5.24
C ASN A 269 -20.58 20.04 -6.43
N SER A 270 -21.60 19.28 -6.83
CA SER A 270 -21.56 18.32 -7.95
C SER A 270 -21.32 18.96 -9.33
N LYS A 271 -21.56 20.28 -9.50
CA LYS A 271 -21.27 20.97 -10.76
C LYS A 271 -19.76 21.17 -10.95
N VAL A 272 -19.05 21.50 -9.87
CA VAL A 272 -17.57 21.61 -9.88
C VAL A 272 -16.98 20.26 -10.22
N GLU A 273 -17.41 19.20 -9.52
CA GLU A 273 -16.97 17.83 -9.79
C GLU A 273 -17.22 17.42 -11.25
N ALA A 274 -18.45 17.62 -11.75
CA ALA A 274 -18.78 17.29 -13.13
C ALA A 274 -17.94 18.08 -14.14
N LYS A 275 -17.69 19.37 -13.88
CA LYS A 275 -16.84 20.19 -14.75
C LYS A 275 -15.39 19.69 -14.77
N LEU A 276 -14.81 19.38 -13.61
CA LEU A 276 -13.45 18.83 -13.52
C LEU A 276 -13.35 17.46 -14.21
N LYS A 277 -14.35 16.58 -14.04
CA LYS A 277 -14.40 15.25 -14.69
C LYS A 277 -14.62 15.31 -16.20
N SER A 278 -15.08 16.44 -16.74
CA SER A 278 -15.28 16.62 -18.18
C SER A 278 -14.05 17.10 -18.94
N SER A 279 -13.01 17.52 -18.22
CA SER A 279 -11.77 18.04 -18.80
C SER A 279 -10.69 16.94 -18.77
N PRO A 280 -10.32 16.38 -19.94
CA PRO A 280 -9.31 15.33 -20.00
C PRO A 280 -7.90 15.89 -19.77
N GLU A 281 -6.99 15.01 -19.37
CA GLU A 281 -5.55 15.25 -19.39
C GLU A 281 -4.87 14.24 -20.32
N TYR A 282 -3.72 14.63 -20.86
CA TYR A 282 -3.00 13.85 -21.85
C TYR A 282 -1.65 13.38 -21.31
N GLN A 283 -1.29 12.16 -21.66
CA GLN A 283 0.06 11.65 -21.57
C GLN A 283 0.69 11.73 -22.95
N ASP A 284 1.93 12.20 -23.03
CA ASP A 284 2.61 12.38 -24.30
C ASP A 284 4.10 12.05 -24.24
N ILE A 285 4.69 11.92 -25.43
CA ILE A 285 6.14 11.92 -25.63
C ILE A 285 6.45 13.13 -26.50
N TYR A 286 7.19 14.08 -25.93
CA TYR A 286 7.63 15.30 -26.60
C TYR A 286 8.96 15.07 -27.33
N ASP A 287 9.00 15.47 -28.60
CA ASP A 287 10.20 15.50 -29.42
C ASP A 287 10.72 16.95 -29.52
N PRO A 288 11.87 17.26 -28.87
CA PRO A 288 12.44 18.61 -28.88
C PRO A 288 12.99 19.04 -30.23
N GLU A 289 13.34 18.12 -31.14
CA GLU A 289 13.88 18.48 -32.46
C GLU A 289 12.77 19.00 -33.38
N THR A 290 11.60 18.39 -33.31
CA THR A 290 10.45 18.74 -34.16
C THR A 290 9.46 19.68 -33.49
N GLY A 291 9.56 19.86 -32.16
CA GLY A 291 8.61 20.63 -31.36
C GLY A 291 7.22 19.97 -31.25
N ARG A 292 7.09 18.72 -31.69
CA ARG A 292 5.82 17.97 -31.71
C ARG A 292 5.76 17.00 -30.54
N ALA A 293 4.55 16.75 -30.07
CA ALA A 293 4.26 15.72 -29.09
C ALA A 293 3.38 14.64 -29.69
N ARG A 294 3.55 13.40 -29.24
CA ARG A 294 2.70 12.27 -29.57
C ARG A 294 1.90 11.85 -28.35
N VAL A 295 0.58 11.81 -28.45
CA VAL A 295 -0.29 11.31 -27.38
C VAL A 295 -0.04 9.82 -27.16
N THR A 296 0.27 9.42 -25.94
CA THR A 296 0.43 8.02 -25.51
C THR A 296 -0.75 7.53 -24.67
N GLY A 297 -1.48 8.45 -24.03
CA GLY A 297 -2.63 8.13 -23.21
C GLY A 297 -3.59 9.32 -23.09
N VAL A 298 -4.87 9.01 -22.87
CA VAL A 298 -5.93 9.99 -22.58
C VAL A 298 -6.53 9.63 -21.23
N ILE A 299 -6.61 10.60 -20.32
CA ILE A 299 -7.18 10.47 -18.99
C ILE A 299 -8.50 11.27 -19.00
N PRO A 300 -9.67 10.62 -19.20
CA PRO A 300 -10.93 11.34 -19.44
C PRO A 300 -11.32 12.32 -18.34
N ASP A 301 -11.10 11.96 -17.09
CA ASP A 301 -11.34 12.73 -15.87
C ASP A 301 -10.02 13.29 -15.29
N GLY A 302 -9.06 13.58 -16.16
CA GLY A 302 -7.70 13.97 -15.79
C GLY A 302 -7.63 15.22 -14.91
N THR A 303 -8.42 16.27 -15.19
CA THR A 303 -8.43 17.48 -14.36
C THR A 303 -8.98 17.20 -12.96
N TYR A 304 -9.95 16.29 -12.82
CA TYR A 304 -10.41 15.83 -11.51
C TYR A 304 -9.29 15.12 -10.74
N HIS A 305 -8.58 14.17 -11.38
CA HIS A 305 -7.44 13.49 -10.75
C HIS A 305 -6.31 14.43 -10.35
N HIS A 306 -6.04 15.45 -11.18
CA HIS A 306 -5.08 16.51 -10.86
C HIS A 306 -5.47 17.27 -9.58
N VAL A 307 -6.73 17.69 -9.44
CA VAL A 307 -7.21 18.34 -8.21
C VAL A 307 -7.08 17.43 -6.99
N ILE A 308 -7.47 16.16 -7.11
CA ILE A 308 -7.36 15.17 -6.01
C ILE A 308 -5.90 14.97 -5.59
N ASN A 309 -4.98 14.82 -6.55
CA ASN A 309 -3.55 14.69 -6.27
C ASN A 309 -3.01 15.93 -5.55
N GLY A 310 -3.42 17.14 -5.94
CA GLY A 310 -3.01 18.36 -5.26
C GLY A 310 -3.56 18.47 -3.83
N LEU A 311 -4.82 18.10 -3.59
CA LEU A 311 -5.39 18.04 -2.23
C LEU A 311 -4.65 17.02 -1.35
N ARG A 312 -4.21 15.91 -1.92
CA ARG A 312 -3.38 14.92 -1.22
C ARG A 312 -2.03 15.49 -0.82
N ILE A 313 -1.37 16.21 -1.72
CA ILE A 313 -0.11 16.92 -1.42
C ILE A 313 -0.35 17.97 -0.33
N MET A 314 -1.45 18.71 -0.38
CA MET A 314 -1.80 19.67 0.67
C MET A 314 -2.02 19.00 2.04
N ALA A 315 -2.60 17.80 2.08
CA ALA A 315 -2.74 17.04 3.32
C ALA A 315 -1.37 16.71 3.93
N GLU A 316 -0.40 16.33 3.11
CA GLU A 316 0.98 16.11 3.56
C GLU A 316 1.65 17.40 4.05
N LEU A 317 1.47 18.51 3.31
CA LEU A 317 1.97 19.84 3.74
C LEU A 317 1.38 20.25 5.10
N LYS A 318 0.12 19.90 5.37
CA LYS A 318 -0.50 20.11 6.68
C LYS A 318 0.21 19.33 7.77
N ASP A 319 0.49 18.06 7.53
CA ASP A 319 1.04 17.16 8.55
C ASP A 319 2.49 17.51 8.89
N ILE A 320 3.27 18.05 7.93
CA ILE A 320 4.62 18.57 8.18
C ILE A 320 4.64 20.03 8.69
N GLY A 321 3.47 20.63 8.94
CA GLY A 321 3.36 21.94 9.59
C GLY A 321 3.43 23.18 8.70
N VAL A 322 3.31 23.06 7.36
CA VAL A 322 3.38 24.23 6.45
C VAL A 322 2.30 25.27 6.76
N PHE A 323 1.09 24.84 7.10
CA PHE A 323 -0.02 25.76 7.46
C PHE A 323 0.10 26.37 8.85
N GLN A 324 1.17 26.05 9.61
CA GLN A 324 1.50 26.73 10.87
C GLN A 324 2.43 27.93 10.64
N LEU A 325 2.97 28.08 9.43
CA LEU A 325 3.79 29.22 9.05
C LEU A 325 2.93 30.50 8.96
N VAL A 326 3.49 31.61 9.43
CA VAL A 326 2.81 32.91 9.46
C VAL A 326 2.45 33.35 8.03
N GLY A 327 1.19 33.72 7.82
CA GLY A 327 0.70 34.22 6.52
C GLY A 327 0.33 33.14 5.51
N ILE A 328 0.33 31.86 5.89
CA ILE A 328 -0.14 30.76 5.04
C ILE A 328 -1.52 30.32 5.54
N ASP A 329 -2.56 30.64 4.78
CA ASP A 329 -3.92 30.24 5.10
C ASP A 329 -4.32 28.95 4.36
N LYS A 330 -4.66 27.91 5.13
CA LYS A 330 -5.01 26.58 4.61
C LYS A 330 -6.28 26.63 3.78
N ASP A 331 -7.33 27.29 4.28
CA ASP A 331 -8.65 27.28 3.64
C ASP A 331 -8.61 28.05 2.31
N THR A 332 -7.87 29.16 2.25
CA THR A 332 -7.61 29.94 1.03
C THR A 332 -6.90 29.11 -0.03
N LEU A 333 -5.83 28.38 0.33
CA LEU A 333 -5.10 27.54 -0.60
C LEU A 333 -5.94 26.37 -1.13
N VAL A 334 -6.64 25.67 -0.24
CA VAL A 334 -7.53 24.57 -0.63
C VAL A 334 -8.65 25.06 -1.54
N GLN A 335 -9.29 26.17 -1.20
CA GLN A 335 -10.37 26.74 -2.01
C GLN A 335 -9.85 27.20 -3.38
N ALA A 336 -8.71 27.88 -3.44
CA ALA A 336 -8.07 28.26 -4.70
C ALA A 336 -7.78 27.03 -5.56
N PHE A 337 -7.23 25.97 -4.97
CA PHE A 337 -6.83 24.78 -5.73
C PHE A 337 -8.01 24.00 -6.28
N ILE A 338 -9.12 23.93 -5.55
CA ILE A 338 -10.35 23.30 -6.06
C ILE A 338 -10.88 24.02 -7.31
N PHE A 339 -10.76 25.35 -7.35
CA PHE A 339 -11.36 26.16 -8.41
C PHE A 339 -10.41 26.49 -9.57
N HIS A 340 -9.10 26.28 -9.45
CA HIS A 340 -8.16 26.91 -10.39
C HIS A 340 -8.27 26.47 -11.85
N ASP A 341 -8.77 25.25 -12.07
CA ASP A 341 -8.87 24.63 -13.39
C ASP A 341 -10.32 24.39 -13.83
N ILE A 342 -11.32 24.93 -13.11
CA ILE A 342 -12.73 24.80 -13.49
C ILE A 342 -13.02 25.44 -14.85
N GLY A 343 -12.27 26.49 -15.21
CA GLY A 343 -12.39 27.20 -16.48
C GLY A 343 -11.74 26.47 -17.64
N LYS A 344 -10.92 25.43 -17.41
CA LYS A 344 -10.09 24.80 -18.43
C LYS A 344 -10.90 24.22 -19.59
N ALA A 345 -10.46 24.51 -20.83
CA ALA A 345 -10.99 23.92 -22.05
C ALA A 345 -9.87 23.12 -22.73
N GLN A 346 -10.14 21.84 -23.00
CA GLN A 346 -9.17 20.93 -23.57
C GLN A 346 -9.60 20.52 -24.99
N PRO A 347 -8.65 20.34 -25.93
CA PRO A 347 -8.95 19.76 -27.24
C PRO A 347 -9.39 18.30 -27.08
N ILE A 348 -9.85 17.67 -28.17
CA ILE A 348 -10.13 16.22 -28.19
C ILE A 348 -9.04 15.55 -29.01
N LEU A 349 -8.07 14.94 -28.32
CA LEU A 349 -6.97 14.20 -28.96
C LEU A 349 -7.12 12.69 -28.81
N GLN A 350 -6.56 11.93 -29.74
CA GLN A 350 -6.55 10.46 -29.73
C GLN A 350 -5.15 9.89 -29.47
N VAL A 351 -5.09 8.68 -28.90
CA VAL A 351 -3.82 7.98 -28.71
C VAL A 351 -3.13 7.77 -30.07
N GLY A 352 -1.85 8.16 -30.15
CA GLY A 352 -1.03 8.11 -31.35
C GLY A 352 -1.02 9.40 -32.18
N GLU A 353 -1.94 10.33 -31.92
CA GLU A 353 -2.03 11.62 -32.60
C GLU A 353 -0.78 12.48 -32.32
N LEU A 354 -0.34 13.19 -33.37
CA LEU A 354 0.77 14.15 -33.30
C LEU A 354 0.20 15.56 -33.24
N PHE A 355 0.68 16.37 -32.32
CA PHE A 355 0.24 17.75 -32.15
C PHE A 355 1.40 18.67 -31.76
N ILE A 356 1.21 19.98 -31.88
CA ILE A 356 2.16 21.01 -31.43
C ILE A 356 1.56 21.64 -30.16
N PRO A 357 2.19 21.50 -28.97
CA PRO A 357 1.58 21.94 -27.72
C PRO A 357 1.11 23.39 -27.73
N GLN A 358 1.93 24.31 -28.26
CA GLN A 358 1.62 25.75 -28.28
C GLN A 358 0.45 26.12 -29.18
N ASP A 359 0.19 25.32 -30.22
CA ASP A 359 -0.91 25.56 -31.18
C ASP A 359 -2.20 24.86 -30.74
N THR A 360 -2.07 23.81 -29.93
CA THR A 360 -3.15 22.87 -29.61
C THR A 360 -3.83 23.21 -28.29
N PHE A 361 -3.07 23.69 -27.31
CA PHE A 361 -3.59 24.05 -25.99
C PHE A 361 -3.70 25.57 -25.86
N GLU A 362 -4.76 26.02 -25.18
CA GLU A 362 -4.87 27.44 -24.85
C GLU A 362 -3.74 27.86 -23.89
N PRO A 363 -3.22 29.09 -24.01
CA PRO A 363 -2.29 29.65 -23.03
C PRO A 363 -2.88 29.61 -21.62
N GLY A 364 -2.09 29.13 -20.65
CA GLY A 364 -2.59 28.86 -19.29
C GLY A 364 -3.22 30.06 -18.58
N TYR A 365 -2.71 31.27 -18.81
CA TYR A 365 -3.26 32.48 -18.20
C TYR A 365 -4.71 32.76 -18.63
N LEU A 366 -5.16 32.25 -19.78
CA LEU A 366 -6.54 32.44 -20.24
C LEU A 366 -7.53 31.60 -19.44
N HIS A 367 -7.22 30.32 -19.20
CA HIS A 367 -8.09 29.49 -18.35
C HIS A 367 -7.98 29.91 -16.89
N ALA A 368 -6.80 30.32 -16.41
CA ALA A 368 -6.62 30.82 -15.06
C ALA A 368 -7.51 32.04 -14.77
N ALA A 369 -7.54 33.02 -15.70
CA ALA A 369 -8.42 34.16 -15.60
C ALA A 369 -9.91 33.78 -15.61
N ARG A 370 -10.29 32.87 -16.51
CA ARG A 370 -11.68 32.37 -16.62
C ARG A 370 -12.11 31.60 -15.37
N SER A 371 -11.24 30.76 -14.81
CA SER A 371 -11.47 30.05 -13.55
C SER A 371 -11.67 31.01 -12.39
N ALA A 372 -10.86 32.07 -12.31
CA ALA A 372 -10.98 33.11 -11.28
C ALA A 372 -12.32 33.84 -11.38
N ASP A 373 -12.73 34.22 -12.60
CA ASP A 373 -14.01 34.88 -12.85
C ASP A 373 -15.19 34.01 -12.42
N TRP A 374 -15.16 32.70 -12.76
CA TRP A 374 -16.21 31.75 -12.37
C TRP A 374 -16.22 31.51 -10.86
N ALA A 375 -15.05 31.31 -10.25
CA ALA A 375 -14.90 31.14 -8.80
C ALA A 375 -15.50 32.34 -8.05
N ARG A 376 -15.20 33.56 -8.50
CA ARG A 376 -15.69 34.80 -7.89
C ARG A 376 -17.19 34.97 -8.08
N LYS A 377 -17.68 34.78 -9.31
CA LYS A 377 -19.08 35.05 -9.68
C LYS A 377 -20.04 33.99 -9.15
N ASP A 378 -19.72 32.72 -9.37
CA ASP A 378 -20.66 31.61 -9.16
C ASP A 378 -20.47 30.92 -7.81
N TYR A 379 -19.30 31.09 -7.17
CA TYR A 379 -18.95 30.46 -5.89
C TYR A 379 -18.55 31.45 -4.80
N HIS A 380 -18.56 32.75 -5.09
CA HIS A 380 -18.35 33.85 -4.14
C HIS A 380 -17.06 33.73 -3.31
N VAL A 381 -15.98 33.20 -3.91
CA VAL A 381 -14.67 33.09 -3.24
C VAL A 381 -14.12 34.47 -2.84
N THR A 382 -13.19 34.50 -1.88
CA THR A 382 -12.54 35.73 -1.43
C THR A 382 -11.63 36.32 -2.51
N ALA A 383 -11.23 37.59 -2.34
CA ALA A 383 -10.28 38.24 -3.24
C ALA A 383 -8.93 37.50 -3.27
N ASP A 384 -8.47 36.98 -2.14
CA ASP A 384 -7.21 36.24 -2.05
C ASP A 384 -7.24 34.96 -2.89
N VAL A 385 -8.36 34.22 -2.84
CA VAL A 385 -8.57 33.06 -3.70
C VAL A 385 -8.60 33.46 -5.18
N GLU A 386 -9.28 34.56 -5.51
CA GLU A 386 -9.31 35.07 -6.89
C GLU A 386 -7.91 35.40 -7.41
N TRP A 387 -7.07 36.08 -6.61
CA TRP A 387 -5.69 36.39 -6.95
C TRP A 387 -4.84 35.14 -7.18
N LEU A 388 -4.94 34.14 -6.29
CA LEU A 388 -4.21 32.89 -6.45
C LEU A 388 -4.62 32.14 -7.71
N VAL A 389 -5.93 32.01 -7.94
CA VAL A 389 -6.45 31.34 -9.14
C VAL A 389 -6.09 32.10 -10.41
N ARG A 390 -6.18 33.43 -10.45
CA ARG A 390 -5.95 34.19 -11.67
C ARG A 390 -4.51 34.12 -12.16
N TYR A 391 -3.56 34.05 -11.23
CA TYR A 391 -2.12 34.19 -11.53
C TYR A 391 -1.31 32.92 -11.27
N HIS A 392 -1.93 31.75 -11.07
CA HIS A 392 -1.18 30.52 -10.81
C HIS A 392 -0.24 30.10 -11.96
N HIS A 393 -0.54 30.45 -13.21
CA HIS A 393 0.38 30.24 -14.34
C HIS A 393 1.33 31.43 -14.61
N THR A 394 1.27 32.49 -13.81
CA THR A 394 2.09 33.69 -13.98
C THR A 394 3.39 33.58 -13.16
N PRO A 395 4.57 33.74 -13.78
CA PRO A 395 5.83 33.84 -13.03
C PRO A 395 5.79 34.98 -12.02
N GLU A 396 6.43 34.82 -10.86
CA GLU A 396 6.38 35.86 -9.81
C GLU A 396 6.92 37.23 -10.29
N THR A 397 7.86 37.22 -11.25
CA THR A 397 8.43 38.42 -11.87
C THR A 397 7.46 39.17 -12.79
N GLU A 398 6.38 38.53 -13.20
CA GLU A 398 5.37 39.06 -14.12
C GLU A 398 4.03 39.36 -13.43
N LEU A 399 3.95 39.17 -12.11
CA LEU A 399 2.78 39.56 -11.32
C LEU A 399 2.53 41.06 -11.44
N PRO A 400 1.25 41.49 -11.46
CA PRO A 400 0.94 42.90 -11.60
C PRO A 400 1.37 43.68 -10.33
N PRO A 401 1.64 44.99 -10.44
CA PRO A 401 2.15 45.79 -9.32
C PRO A 401 1.23 45.86 -8.10
N ASP A 402 -0.07 45.65 -8.29
CA ASP A 402 -1.11 45.63 -7.26
C ASP A 402 -1.36 44.23 -6.66
N PHE A 403 -0.64 43.20 -7.12
CA PHE A 403 -0.72 41.86 -6.54
C PHE A 403 -0.35 41.92 -5.04
N PRO A 404 -1.21 41.39 -4.13
CA PRO A 404 -0.95 41.46 -2.70
C PRO A 404 0.33 40.70 -2.32
N SER A 405 1.35 41.42 -1.84
CA SER A 405 2.65 40.83 -1.51
C SER A 405 2.58 39.73 -0.44
N ALA A 406 1.59 39.83 0.46
CA ALA A 406 1.32 38.82 1.49
C ALA A 406 0.88 37.46 0.91
N LEU A 407 0.37 37.41 -0.33
CA LEU A 407 -0.05 36.16 -0.97
C LEU A 407 1.09 35.43 -1.69
N LYS A 408 2.26 36.06 -1.88
CA LYS A 408 3.39 35.46 -2.61
C LYS A 408 3.84 34.11 -2.02
N PRO A 409 3.96 33.93 -0.69
CA PRO A 409 4.29 32.62 -0.12
C PRO A 409 3.25 31.55 -0.48
N MET A 410 1.96 31.88 -0.42
CA MET A 410 0.89 30.96 -0.82
C MET A 410 0.92 30.70 -2.33
N MET A 411 1.19 31.69 -3.17
CA MET A 411 1.33 31.50 -4.61
C MET A 411 2.43 30.49 -4.96
N ARG A 412 3.57 30.53 -4.25
CA ARG A 412 4.66 29.56 -4.46
C ARG A 412 4.26 28.14 -4.06
N ILE A 413 3.58 28.00 -2.92
CA ILE A 413 3.03 26.70 -2.48
C ILE A 413 2.00 26.21 -3.51
N PHE A 414 1.14 27.09 -3.99
CA PHE A 414 0.14 26.79 -5.01
C PHE A 414 0.80 26.23 -6.28
N GLN A 415 1.77 26.98 -6.84
CA GLN A 415 2.48 26.59 -8.06
C GLN A 415 3.29 25.30 -7.89
N LEU A 416 3.86 25.08 -6.70
CA LEU A 416 4.51 23.82 -6.36
C LEU A 416 3.50 22.66 -6.40
N VAL A 417 2.37 22.79 -5.72
CA VAL A 417 1.34 21.75 -5.65
C VAL A 417 0.75 21.49 -7.04
N ASP A 418 0.47 22.53 -7.83
CA ASP A 418 0.01 22.45 -9.22
C ASP A 418 0.99 21.63 -10.08
N GLY A 419 2.28 22.01 -10.06
CA GLY A 419 3.31 21.33 -10.83
C GLY A 419 3.50 19.85 -10.44
N LEU A 420 3.54 19.55 -9.13
CA LEU A 420 3.67 18.18 -8.64
C LEU A 420 2.44 17.34 -8.99
N SER A 421 1.24 17.83 -8.71
CA SER A 421 -0.01 17.10 -9.00
C SER A 421 -0.22 16.88 -10.50
N ALA A 422 0.16 17.82 -11.36
CA ALA A 422 0.17 17.62 -12.81
C ALA A 422 1.16 16.51 -13.23
N GLY A 423 2.33 16.44 -12.59
CA GLY A 423 3.29 15.36 -12.81
C GLY A 423 2.78 14.00 -12.40
N MET A 424 2.12 13.92 -11.24
CA MET A 424 1.44 12.72 -10.77
C MET A 424 0.38 12.23 -11.75
N THR A 425 -0.44 13.14 -12.28
CA THR A 425 -1.53 12.80 -13.20
C THR A 425 -1.02 12.41 -14.59
N ARG A 426 -0.14 13.22 -15.20
CA ARG A 426 0.25 13.05 -16.62
C ARG A 426 1.43 12.10 -16.82
N ARG A 427 2.34 12.00 -15.84
CA ARG A 427 3.61 11.26 -15.98
C ARG A 427 3.75 10.11 -15.00
N SER A 428 2.72 9.84 -14.18
CA SER A 428 2.81 8.88 -13.07
C SER A 428 4.01 9.18 -12.17
N ALA A 429 4.34 10.46 -11.98
CA ALA A 429 5.47 10.86 -11.16
C ALA A 429 5.23 10.46 -9.70
N TYR A 430 6.28 10.02 -9.04
CA TYR A 430 6.29 9.73 -7.61
C TYR A 430 6.88 10.93 -6.86
N VAL A 431 6.16 11.42 -5.85
CA VAL A 431 6.65 12.45 -4.94
C VAL A 431 7.01 11.75 -3.63
N ALA A 432 8.28 11.81 -3.24
CA ALA A 432 8.73 11.24 -1.97
C ALA A 432 8.24 12.12 -0.80
N PRO A 433 8.18 11.57 0.43
CA PRO A 433 7.79 12.35 1.60
C PRO A 433 8.58 13.65 1.74
N MET A 434 7.87 14.76 1.79
CA MET A 434 8.41 16.10 1.95
C MET A 434 8.82 16.33 3.41
N SER A 435 9.77 17.25 3.61
CA SER A 435 10.16 17.69 4.95
C SER A 435 10.27 19.21 5.02
N LEU A 436 9.91 19.76 6.18
CA LEU A 436 9.97 21.20 6.46
C LEU A 436 11.06 21.47 7.51
N ASN A 437 11.98 22.38 7.21
CA ASN A 437 12.95 22.91 8.17
C ASN A 437 12.83 24.43 8.22
N GLY A 438 12.26 24.95 9.31
CA GLY A 438 11.85 26.35 9.39
C GLY A 438 10.83 26.68 8.30
N SER A 439 11.19 27.55 7.37
CA SER A 439 10.38 27.90 6.20
C SER A 439 10.90 27.32 4.88
N VAL A 440 11.78 26.32 4.95
CA VAL A 440 12.40 25.69 3.77
C VAL A 440 11.85 24.29 3.60
N LEU A 441 11.15 24.07 2.50
CA LEU A 441 10.56 22.79 2.12
C LEU A 441 11.58 22.00 1.28
N THR A 442 11.75 20.72 1.57
CA THR A 442 12.55 19.79 0.76
C THR A 442 11.62 18.90 -0.04
N ILE A 443 11.80 18.85 -1.35
CA ILE A 443 10.96 18.15 -2.31
C ILE A 443 11.81 17.19 -3.14
N GLU A 444 11.27 15.99 -3.38
CA GLU A 444 11.85 15.01 -4.28
C GLU A 444 10.76 14.42 -5.19
N GLU A 445 10.94 14.61 -6.50
CA GLU A 445 10.05 14.13 -7.56
C GLU A 445 10.82 13.14 -8.43
N SER A 446 10.29 11.92 -8.58
CA SER A 446 10.84 10.85 -9.40
C SER A 446 9.92 10.58 -10.59
N SER A 447 10.49 10.63 -11.79
CA SER A 447 9.75 10.52 -13.05
C SER A 447 10.58 9.77 -14.09
N LEU A 448 9.93 8.96 -14.94
CA LEU A 448 10.60 8.31 -16.08
C LEU A 448 11.18 9.34 -17.06
N ASP A 449 10.53 10.49 -17.18
CA ASP A 449 11.08 11.65 -17.88
C ASP A 449 12.10 12.36 -16.97
N ARG A 450 13.37 12.20 -17.33
CA ARG A 450 14.54 12.74 -16.59
C ARG A 450 14.50 14.26 -16.42
N ARG A 451 13.73 14.99 -17.22
CA ARG A 451 13.57 16.46 -17.06
C ARG A 451 12.84 16.82 -15.76
N TYR A 452 12.03 15.90 -15.24
CA TYR A 452 11.23 16.05 -14.03
C TYR A 452 11.76 15.21 -12.86
N ASP A 453 12.88 14.52 -13.06
CA ASP A 453 13.53 13.72 -12.03
C ASP A 453 14.47 14.63 -11.21
N ARG A 454 13.98 15.16 -10.10
CA ARG A 454 14.64 16.26 -9.37
C ARG A 454 14.47 16.17 -7.86
N ARG A 455 15.47 16.72 -7.16
CA ARG A 455 15.45 16.96 -5.71
C ARG A 455 15.88 18.39 -5.46
N TYR A 456 15.15 19.14 -4.63
CA TYR A 456 15.44 20.56 -4.40
C TYR A 456 14.84 21.05 -3.08
N ARG A 457 15.33 22.20 -2.62
CA ARG A 457 14.76 22.97 -1.51
C ARG A 457 14.09 24.23 -2.02
N LEU A 458 12.92 24.56 -1.46
CA LEU A 458 12.18 25.78 -1.72
C LEU A 458 12.04 26.58 -0.42
N ALA A 459 12.62 27.78 -0.39
CA ALA A 459 12.38 28.74 0.69
C ALA A 459 11.05 29.46 0.46
N ILE A 460 10.03 29.14 1.25
CA ILE A 460 8.63 29.58 1.03
C ILE A 460 8.50 31.11 1.00
N TYR A 461 9.21 31.83 1.88
CA TYR A 461 9.10 33.29 1.99
C TYR A 461 9.96 34.08 0.99
N THR A 462 11.07 33.52 0.51
CA THR A 462 11.95 34.22 -0.44
C THR A 462 11.76 33.77 -1.89
N GLY A 463 11.23 32.57 -2.10
CA GLY A 463 11.14 31.93 -3.41
C GLY A 463 12.45 31.32 -3.89
N GLU A 464 13.50 31.32 -3.07
CA GLU A 464 14.79 30.73 -3.43
C GLU A 464 14.66 29.21 -3.62
N MET A 465 15.09 28.72 -4.78
CA MET A 465 15.14 27.29 -5.10
C MET A 465 16.58 26.81 -5.20
N ILE A 466 16.91 25.78 -4.42
CA ILE A 466 18.26 25.21 -4.37
C ILE A 466 18.20 23.75 -4.83
N PRO A 467 18.75 23.40 -6.02
CA PRO A 467 18.80 22.02 -6.47
C PRO A 467 19.70 21.18 -5.54
N LEU A 468 19.32 19.93 -5.33
CA LEU A 468 20.06 18.94 -4.55
C LEU A 468 20.42 17.75 -5.44
N PRO A 469 21.55 17.06 -5.17
CA PRO A 469 21.86 15.81 -5.85
C PRO A 469 20.82 14.72 -5.53
N LYS A 470 20.50 13.90 -6.54
CA LYS A 470 19.81 12.61 -6.38
C LYS A 470 20.86 11.51 -6.37
N ASP A 471 20.73 10.60 -5.41
CA ASP A 471 21.60 9.43 -5.26
C ASP A 471 21.22 8.31 -6.22
#